data_AF-A0A8S4Q105-F1
#
_entry.id   AF-A0A8S4Q105-F1
#
_cell.length_a   1.000
_cell.length_b   1.000
_cell.length_c   1.000
_cell.angle_alpha   90.00
_cell.angle_beta   90.00
_cell.angle_gamma   90.00
#
_symmetry.space_group_name_H-M   'P 1'
#
loop_
_entity.id
_entity.type
_entity.pdbx_description
1 polymer ?
#
loop_
_entity_poly.entity_id
_entity_poly.type
_entity_poly.pdbx_seq_one_letter_code
_entity_poly.pdbx_strand_id
1 'polypeptide(L)'
;MDPKNGEISRAMRNRGIEIYLLGEEEGGSYSNHDVMTMLHSMGIVGKEPCETLMSIHDVMKQNRNGPEKLTVLDLMNCAHLVSQQLQRGCHAKSAILNSCLDVYVKTQKNFASKQVI
;
A
#
# COMPACT_ATOMS: atom_id res chain seq x y z
N MET A 1 -6.85 -8.52 -16.36
CA MET A 1 -6.76 -7.85 -17.67
C MET A 1 -6.75 -6.38 -17.36
N ASP A 2 -5.64 -5.67 -17.58
CA ASP A 2 -5.59 -4.22 -17.34
C ASP A 2 -6.11 -3.53 -18.61
N PRO A 3 -7.15 -2.69 -18.55
CA PRO A 3 -7.69 -1.99 -19.72
C PRO A 3 -6.62 -1.23 -20.53
N LYS A 4 -5.52 -0.80 -19.88
CA LYS A 4 -4.40 -0.12 -20.54
C LYS A 4 -3.58 -1.03 -21.46
N ASN A 5 -3.65 -2.34 -21.24
CA ASN A 5 -2.84 -3.34 -21.94
C ASN A 5 -3.61 -4.07 -23.06
N GLY A 6 -4.79 -3.55 -23.44
CA GLY A 6 -5.58 -4.04 -24.55
C GLY A 6 -6.87 -4.74 -24.13
N GLU A 7 -7.60 -5.28 -25.12
CA GLU A 7 -8.87 -5.99 -24.91
C GLU A 7 -8.74 -7.50 -25.11
N ILE A 8 -9.59 -8.26 -24.42
CA ILE A 8 -9.62 -9.72 -24.58
C ILE A 8 -10.20 -10.08 -25.95
N SER A 9 -9.70 -11.17 -26.53
CA SER A 9 -10.13 -11.60 -27.86
C SER A 9 -11.65 -11.87 -27.89
N ARG A 10 -12.29 -11.57 -29.02
CA ARG A 10 -13.74 -11.81 -29.19
C ARG A 10 -14.13 -13.28 -28.94
N ALA A 11 -13.28 -14.22 -29.34
CA ALA A 11 -13.54 -15.65 -29.14
C ALA A 11 -13.60 -16.05 -27.66
N MET A 12 -12.80 -15.38 -26.81
CA MET A 12 -12.82 -15.55 -25.36
C MET A 12 -14.00 -14.82 -24.72
N ARG A 13 -14.30 -13.59 -25.17
CA ARG A 13 -15.45 -12.82 -24.70
C ARG A 13 -16.77 -13.57 -24.86
N ASN A 14 -16.91 -14.24 -26.00
CA ASN A 14 -18.13 -14.96 -26.34
C ASN A 14 -18.26 -16.33 -25.65
N ARG A 15 -17.21 -16.80 -24.96
CA ARG A 15 -17.17 -18.13 -24.32
C ARG A 15 -16.90 -18.08 -22.82
N GLY A 16 -16.36 -16.98 -22.31
CA GLY A 16 -16.02 -16.79 -20.90
C GLY A 16 -16.92 -15.76 -20.21
N ILE A 17 -16.71 -15.61 -18.91
CA ILE A 17 -17.31 -14.57 -18.08
C ILE A 17 -16.21 -13.59 -17.70
N GLU A 18 -16.46 -12.30 -17.88
CA GLU A 18 -15.58 -11.24 -17.40
C GLU A 18 -15.98 -10.82 -16.00
N ILE A 19 -15.00 -10.74 -15.09
CA ILE A 19 -15.18 -10.23 -13.74
C ILE A 19 -14.32 -8.99 -13.60
N TYR A 20 -14.97 -7.86 -13.31
CA TYR A 20 -14.29 -6.61 -13.01
C TYR A 20 -13.96 -6.54 -11.51
N LEU A 21 -12.70 -6.23 -11.19
CA LEU A 21 -12.26 -5.98 -9.83
C LEU A 21 -12.08 -4.47 -9.67
N LEU A 22 -12.87 -3.87 -8.77
CA LEU A 22 -12.75 -2.45 -8.44
C LEU A 22 -11.38 -2.17 -7.85
N GLY A 23 -10.72 -1.13 -8.35
CA GLY A 23 -9.51 -0.60 -7.72
C GLY A 23 -9.83 0.09 -6.39
N GLU A 24 -8.82 0.30 -5.55
CA GLU A 24 -8.95 1.05 -4.28
C GLU A 24 -9.54 2.46 -4.48
N GLU A 25 -9.26 3.05 -5.64
CA GLU A 25 -9.73 4.39 -6.04
C GLU A 25 -11.19 4.43 -6.49
N GLU A 26 -11.75 3.27 -6.85
CA GLU A 26 -13.10 3.11 -7.38
C GLU A 26 -14.08 2.63 -6.31
N GLY A 27 -13.66 2.66 -5.04
CA GLY A 27 -14.44 2.12 -3.92
C GLY A 27 -14.25 0.62 -3.69
N GLY A 28 -13.28 -0.02 -4.37
CA GLY A 28 -12.79 -1.36 -4.02
C GLY A 28 -11.97 -1.31 -2.73
N SER A 29 -12.60 -0.98 -1.61
CA SER A 29 -11.90 -0.86 -0.32
C SER A 29 -11.81 -2.22 0.38
N TYR A 30 -10.61 -2.57 0.81
CA TYR A 30 -10.39 -3.66 1.76
C TYR A 30 -11.03 -3.32 3.11
N SER A 31 -11.62 -4.31 3.77
CA SER A 31 -12.09 -4.09 5.14
C SER A 31 -10.90 -3.93 6.09
N ASN A 32 -11.11 -3.29 7.24
CA ASN A 32 -10.07 -3.18 8.27
C ASN A 32 -9.55 -4.56 8.71
N HIS A 33 -10.39 -5.59 8.67
CA HIS A 33 -10.01 -6.96 9.00
C HIS A 33 -9.08 -7.57 7.93
N ASP A 34 -9.36 -7.32 6.65
CA ASP A 34 -8.50 -7.78 5.56
C ASP A 34 -7.12 -7.14 5.67
N VAL A 35 -7.08 -5.82 5.88
CA VAL A 35 -5.81 -5.08 6.05
C VAL A 35 -5.04 -5.58 7.26
N MET A 36 -5.70 -5.80 8.40
CA MET A 36 -5.07 -6.37 9.60
C MET A 36 -4.51 -7.76 9.34
N THR A 37 -5.22 -8.60 8.59
CA THR A 37 -4.75 -9.95 8.23
C THR A 37 -3.54 -9.90 7.30
N MET A 38 -3.51 -8.96 6.35
CA MET A 38 -2.34 -8.72 5.51
C MET A 38 -1.14 -8.25 6.33
N LEU A 39 -1.34 -7.33 7.29
CA LEU A 39 -0.28 -6.88 8.21
C LEU A 39 0.28 -8.03 9.07
N HIS A 40 -0.60 -8.90 9.58
CA HIS A 40 -0.18 -10.11 10.29
C HIS A 40 0.70 -11.00 9.42
N SER A 41 0.38 -11.16 8.13
CA SER A 41 1.17 -11.95 7.19
C SER A 41 2.58 -11.38 6.94
N MET A 42 2.77 -10.07 7.16
CA MET A 42 4.07 -9.40 7.08
C MET A 42 4.88 -9.48 8.38
N GLY A 43 4.35 -10.13 9.42
CA GLY A 43 5.00 -10.28 10.73
C GLY A 43 4.71 -9.15 11.71
N ILE A 44 3.79 -8.24 11.39
CA ILE A 44 3.28 -7.24 12.35
C ILE A 44 2.15 -7.90 13.12
N VAL A 45 2.45 -8.48 14.27
CA VAL A 45 1.47 -9.22 15.08
C VAL A 45 0.97 -8.36 16.23
N GLY A 46 -0.35 -8.35 16.44
CA GLY A 46 -0.99 -7.65 17.53
C GLY A 46 -1.80 -6.46 17.06
N LYS A 47 -2.87 -6.17 17.83
CA LYS A 47 -3.85 -5.14 17.48
C LYS A 47 -3.23 -3.74 17.44
N GLU A 48 -2.49 -3.37 18.49
CA GLU A 48 -1.93 -2.03 18.61
C GLU A 48 -0.91 -1.68 17.50
N PRO A 49 0.07 -2.53 17.16
CA PRO A 49 0.99 -2.24 16.05
C PRO A 49 0.28 -2.12 14.71
N CYS A 50 -0.74 -2.95 14.46
CA CYS A 50 -1.53 -2.89 13.23
C CYS A 50 -2.35 -1.59 13.16
N GLU A 51 -3.08 -1.24 14.22
CA GLU A 51 -3.88 -0.02 14.29
C GLU A 51 -3.00 1.23 14.16
N THR A 52 -1.82 1.22 14.77
CA THR A 52 -0.83 2.30 14.66
C THR A 52 -0.36 2.49 13.21
N LEU A 53 0.01 1.41 12.50
CA LEU A 53 0.42 1.51 11.10
C LEU A 53 -0.73 1.93 10.18
N MET A 54 -1.93 1.40 10.39
CA MET A 54 -3.12 1.78 9.62
C MET A 54 -3.47 3.26 9.82
N SER A 55 -3.45 3.74 11.07
CA SER A 55 -3.69 5.14 11.40
C SER A 55 -2.66 6.08 10.76
N ILE A 56 -1.37 5.73 10.81
CA ILE A 56 -0.32 6.51 10.12
C ILE A 56 -0.58 6.53 8.62
N HIS A 57 -0.94 5.39 8.01
CA HIS A 57 -1.23 5.33 6.58
C HIS A 57 -2.42 6.22 6.20
N ASP A 58 -3.51 6.20 6.97
CA ASP A 58 -4.68 7.04 6.73
C ASP A 58 -4.34 8.54 6.82
N VAL A 59 -3.57 8.93 7.85
CA VAL A 59 -3.07 10.30 8.00
C VAL A 59 -2.22 10.69 6.79
N MET A 60 -1.31 9.82 6.35
CA MET A 60 -0.47 10.10 5.17
C MET A 60 -1.29 10.18 3.89
N LYS A 61 -2.32 9.34 3.74
CA LYS A 61 -3.23 9.34 2.59
C LYS A 61 -4.04 10.63 2.51
N GLN A 62 -4.48 11.16 3.66
CA GLN A 62 -5.18 12.45 3.74
C GLN A 62 -4.27 13.66 3.48
N ASN A 63 -3.01 13.59 3.91
CA ASN A 63 -2.06 14.70 3.77
C ASN A 63 -1.28 14.69 2.44
N ARG A 64 -1.43 13.64 1.61
CA ARG A 64 -0.69 13.54 0.36
C ARG A 64 -1.29 14.46 -0.69
N ASN A 65 -0.53 15.50 -1.03
CA ASN A 65 -0.83 16.41 -2.14
C ASN A 65 -0.09 15.91 -3.40
N GLY A 66 -0.80 15.36 -4.37
CA GLY A 66 -0.22 14.91 -5.63
C GLY A 66 -1.16 14.03 -6.47
N PRO A 67 -0.81 13.79 -7.75
CA PRO A 67 -1.63 12.97 -8.66
C PRO A 67 -1.60 11.48 -8.31
N GLU A 68 -0.55 11.01 -7.63
CA GLU A 68 -0.42 9.61 -7.20
C GLU A 68 -0.95 9.46 -5.77
N LYS A 69 -1.90 8.55 -5.60
CA LYS A 69 -2.54 8.27 -4.31
C LYS A 69 -1.85 7.12 -3.60
N LEU A 70 -1.90 7.13 -2.27
CA LEU A 70 -1.36 6.02 -1.47
C LEU A 70 -2.34 4.85 -1.48
N THR A 71 -1.78 3.66 -1.71
CA THR A 71 -2.51 2.40 -1.82
C THR A 71 -2.14 1.46 -0.67
N VAL A 72 -2.88 0.36 -0.51
CA VAL A 72 -2.54 -0.68 0.48
C VAL A 72 -1.15 -1.27 0.21
N LEU A 73 -0.65 -1.25 -1.02
CA LEU A 73 0.72 -1.68 -1.33
C LEU A 73 1.76 -0.84 -0.57
N ASP A 74 1.55 0.47 -0.43
CA ASP A 74 2.44 1.35 0.34
C ASP A 74 2.44 0.98 1.82
N LEU A 75 1.26 0.67 2.39
CA LEU A 75 1.15 0.16 3.75
C LEU A 75 1.90 -1.18 3.91
N MET A 76 1.76 -2.12 2.95
CA MET A 76 2.46 -3.41 3.00
C MET A 76 3.97 -3.25 2.89
N ASN A 77 4.46 -2.34 2.04
CA ASN A 77 5.89 -2.01 1.96
C ASN A 77 6.40 -1.44 3.30
N CYS A 78 5.62 -0.55 3.93
CA CYS A 78 5.98 -0.01 5.24
C CYS A 78 6.04 -1.12 6.29
N ALA A 79 5.03 -1.98 6.36
CA ALA A 79 4.97 -3.10 7.29
C ALA A 79 6.15 -4.08 7.09
N HIS A 80 6.50 -4.37 5.84
CA HIS A 80 7.67 -5.20 5.50
C HIS A 80 8.97 -4.61 6.04
N LEU A 81 9.19 -3.30 5.86
CA LEU A 81 10.38 -2.61 6.37
C LEU A 81 10.42 -2.57 7.91
N VAL A 82 9.27 -2.38 8.56
CA VAL A 82 9.18 -2.45 10.03
C VAL A 82 9.56 -3.83 10.52
N SER A 83 8.99 -4.88 9.93
CA SER A 83 9.29 -6.27 10.25
C SER A 83 10.79 -6.58 10.08
N GLN A 84 11.39 -6.12 8.98
CA GLN A 84 12.81 -6.30 8.73
C GLN A 84 13.69 -5.57 9.77
N GLN A 85 13.34 -4.34 10.15
CA GLN A 85 14.10 -3.59 11.16
C GLN A 85 13.97 -4.22 12.56
N LEU A 86 12.77 -4.70 12.92
CA LEU A 86 12.56 -5.43 14.17
C LEU A 86 13.38 -6.72 14.21
N GLN A 87 13.41 -7.50 13.13
CA GLN A 87 14.23 -8.71 13.01
C GLN A 87 15.74 -8.43 13.16
N ARG A 88 16.18 -7.21 12.81
CA ARG A 88 17.57 -6.75 13.01
C ARG A 88 17.84 -6.18 14.41
N GLY A 89 16.87 -6.23 15.31
CA GLY A 89 17.01 -5.75 16.69
C GLY A 89 16.84 -4.24 16.86
N CYS A 90 16.29 -3.53 15.86
CA CYS A 90 15.95 -2.12 16.02
C CYS A 90 14.79 -1.95 17.02
N HIS A 91 14.83 -0.87 17.81
CA HIS A 91 13.71 -0.52 18.68
C HIS A 91 12.44 -0.24 17.85
N ALA A 92 11.29 -0.71 18.33
CA ALA A 92 10.02 -0.63 17.61
C ALA A 92 9.66 0.80 17.15
N LYS A 93 9.83 1.79 18.02
CA LYS A 93 9.57 3.20 17.69
C LYS A 93 10.44 3.69 16.53
N SER A 94 11.73 3.36 16.54
CA SER A 94 12.67 3.72 15.47
C SER A 94 12.37 2.95 14.19
N ALA A 95 12.02 1.66 14.28
CA ALA A 95 11.66 0.82 13.14
C ALA A 95 10.44 1.37 12.40
N ILE A 96 9.38 1.74 13.13
CA ILE A 96 8.17 2.36 12.59
C ILE A 96 8.52 3.70 11.95
N LEU A 97 9.18 4.59 12.68
CA LEU A 97 9.51 5.93 12.18
C LEU A 97 10.33 5.88 10.89
N ASN A 98 11.42 5.11 10.88
CA ASN A 98 12.31 5.00 9.73
C ASN A 98 11.58 4.41 8.51
N SER A 99 10.77 3.37 8.71
CA SER A 99 10.01 2.73 7.63
C SER A 99 8.96 3.67 7.04
N CYS A 100 8.25 4.42 7.88
CA CYS A 100 7.30 5.43 7.42
C CYS A 100 7.99 6.56 6.65
N LEU A 101 9.16 7.02 7.10
CA LEU A 101 9.95 8.03 6.36
C LEU A 101 10.40 7.51 4.99
N ASP A 102 10.82 6.26 4.91
CA ASP A 102 11.27 5.63 3.68
C ASP A 102 10.12 5.52 2.67
N VAL A 103 8.95 5.06 3.09
CA VAL A 103 7.80 4.85 2.19
C VAL A 103 7.08 6.15 1.86
N TYR A 104 6.74 6.97 2.86
CA TYR A 104 5.83 8.10 2.65
C TYR A 104 6.56 9.41 2.32
N VAL A 105 7.81 9.60 2.75
CA VAL A 105 8.53 10.87 2.57
C VAL A 105 9.59 10.80 1.47
N LYS A 106 10.46 9.79 1.46
CA LYS A 106 11.52 9.69 0.43
C LYS A 106 10.93 9.46 -0.97
N THR A 107 9.87 8.67 -1.06
CA THR A 107 9.14 8.46 -2.32
C THR A 107 8.63 9.77 -2.92
N GLN A 108 8.10 10.70 -2.11
CA GLN A 108 7.67 12.02 -2.60
C GLN A 108 8.82 12.84 -3.21
N LYS A 109 10.00 12.85 -2.57
CA LYS A 109 11.15 13.64 -3.05
C LYS A 109 11.64 13.18 -4.41
N ASN A 110 11.66 11.87 -4.66
CA ASN A 110 12.06 11.32 -5.95
C ASN A 110 11.14 11.76 -7.11
N PHE A 111 9.85 11.98 -6.84
CA PHE A 111 8.92 12.49 -7.84
C PHE A 111 9.04 13.99 -8.07
N ALA A 112 9.21 14.79 -7.01
CA ALA A 112 9.46 16.23 -7.14
C ALA A 112 10.72 16.49 -8.00
N SER A 113 11.77 15.68 -7.85
CA SER A 113 12.98 15.78 -8.68
C SER A 113 12.79 15.29 -10.12
N LYS A 114 11.80 14.44 -10.41
CA LYS A 114 11.52 13.93 -11.78
C LYS A 114 10.70 14.90 -12.63
N GLN A 115 9.99 15.86 -12.02
CA GLN A 115 9.24 16.89 -12.76
C GLN A 115 10.11 18.05 -13.26
N VAL A 116 11.43 18.03 -13.03
CA VAL A 116 12.37 19.11 -13.38
C VAL A 116 13.18 18.77 -14.66
N ILE A 117 12.70 17.85 -15.51
CA ILE A 117 13.36 17.50 -16.78
C ILE A 117 12.38 17.67 -17.93
#